data_AF-A0A930M1E4-F1
#
_entry.id   AF-A0A930M1E4-F1
#
_cell.length_a   1.000
_cell.length_b   1.000
_cell.length_c   1.000
_cell.angle_alpha   90.00
_cell.angle_beta   90.00
_cell.angle_gamma   90.00
#
_symmetry.space_group_name_H-M   'P 1'
#
loop_
_entity.id
_entity.type
_entity.pdbx_description
1 polymer ?
#
loop_
_entity_poly.entity_id
_entity_poly.type
_entity_poly.pdbx_seq_one_letter_code
_entity_poly.pdbx_strand_id
1 'polypeptide(L)'
;PDNRGREALLNAVAYTLLQTRGFDSPLRITGPEAQLFHKLTSSRYQQSHGPYYEGQWYGFKQATLFYFTDMEDGVSLVLRDLANGAEAYAAKLYTFTQRVRASKNPIKTFVTGYALKGNTATVNGKRVPATDFLLSEVCGFHGDHISLKGGYIPYHYFFYAAKTYGARILKHREGGRGDVTIYSESQSVWAVNPQKGTRA
;
A
#
# COMPACT_ATOMS: atom_id res chain seq x y z
N PRO A 1 22.92 5.36 -0.47
CA PRO A 1 22.93 4.67 0.84
C PRO A 1 23.59 3.30 0.72
N ASP A 2 24.51 2.93 1.62
CA ASP A 2 25.02 1.56 1.70
C ASP A 2 23.84 0.61 1.99
N ASN A 3 23.67 -0.44 1.17
CA ASN A 3 22.59 -1.42 1.32
C ASN A 3 22.58 -2.05 2.71
N ARG A 4 23.73 -2.14 3.39
CA ARG A 4 23.82 -2.63 4.78
C ARG A 4 23.05 -1.75 5.78
N GLY A 5 22.98 -0.44 5.55
CA GLY A 5 22.25 0.49 6.41
C GLY A 5 20.73 0.41 6.24
N ARG A 6 20.25 0.28 4.99
CA ARG A 6 18.81 0.13 4.68
C ARG A 6 18.25 -1.15 5.30
N GLU A 7 18.90 -2.28 5.05
CA GLU A 7 18.41 -3.58 5.54
C GLU A 7 18.37 -3.62 7.08
N ALA A 8 19.42 -3.13 7.76
CA ALA A 8 19.43 -3.07 9.22
C ALA A 8 18.28 -2.23 9.79
N LEU A 9 17.98 -1.08 9.18
CA LEU A 9 16.84 -0.24 9.56
C LEU A 9 15.51 -0.97 9.36
N LEU A 10 15.29 -1.57 8.18
CA LEU A 10 14.05 -2.30 7.89
C LEU A 10 13.85 -3.47 8.85
N ASN A 11 14.93 -4.16 9.23
CA ASN A 11 14.89 -5.26 10.20
C ASN A 11 14.54 -4.76 11.62
N ALA A 12 15.10 -3.62 12.03
CA ALA A 12 14.76 -2.99 13.31
C ALA A 12 13.31 -2.52 13.36
N VAL A 13 12.79 -1.97 12.25
CA VAL A 13 11.38 -1.57 12.13
C VAL A 13 10.47 -2.79 12.17
N ALA A 14 10.79 -3.86 11.44
CA ALA A 14 10.03 -5.11 11.48
C ALA A 14 9.99 -5.71 12.90
N TYR A 15 11.13 -5.73 13.60
CA TYR A 15 11.19 -6.15 15.01
C TYR A 15 10.30 -5.31 15.91
N THR A 16 10.36 -3.98 15.76
CA THR A 16 9.57 -3.04 16.57
C THR A 16 8.07 -3.23 16.33
N LEU A 17 7.64 -3.37 15.07
CA LEU A 17 6.24 -3.65 14.74
C LEU A 17 5.76 -4.97 15.34
N LEU A 18 6.58 -6.03 15.24
CA LEU A 18 6.25 -7.32 15.84
C LEU A 18 6.05 -7.21 17.36
N GLN A 19 6.92 -6.50 18.06
CA GLN A 19 6.83 -6.35 19.53
C GLN A 19 5.66 -5.47 19.97
N THR A 20 5.36 -4.41 19.23
CA THR A 20 4.40 -3.37 19.68
C THR A 20 2.99 -3.57 19.14
N ARG A 21 2.83 -4.26 18.00
CA ARG A 21 1.54 -4.38 17.30
C ARG A 21 1.22 -5.79 16.79
N GLY A 22 2.23 -6.64 16.64
CA GLY A 22 2.09 -7.95 16.00
C GLY A 22 1.96 -7.85 14.47
N PHE A 23 1.52 -8.95 13.86
CA PHE A 23 1.29 -9.03 12.41
C PHE A 23 -0.04 -8.41 11.98
N ASP A 24 -0.16 -8.06 10.70
CA ASP A 24 -1.40 -7.63 10.04
C ASP A 24 -2.06 -6.37 10.63
N SER A 25 -1.30 -5.58 11.39
CA SER A 25 -1.76 -4.33 11.99
C SER A 25 -1.02 -3.13 11.38
N PRO A 26 -1.57 -2.46 10.35
CA PRO A 26 -0.94 -1.29 9.73
C PRO A 26 -0.65 -0.15 10.72
N LEU A 27 0.54 0.45 10.58
CA LEU A 27 1.00 1.66 11.26
C LEU A 27 1.22 2.77 10.24
N ARG A 28 0.76 3.97 10.56
CA ARG A 28 1.15 5.16 9.82
C ARG A 28 1.93 6.11 10.72
N ILE A 29 3.10 6.52 10.27
CA ILE A 29 3.95 7.55 10.88
C ILE A 29 3.94 8.81 10.00
N THR A 30 4.20 9.98 10.61
CA THR A 30 4.22 11.29 9.94
C THR A 30 5.33 12.15 10.50
N GLY A 31 5.66 13.25 9.80
CA GLY A 31 6.59 14.24 10.33
C GLY A 31 8.04 13.78 10.25
N PRO A 32 8.91 14.18 11.20
CA PRO A 32 10.34 13.90 11.13
C PRO A 32 10.69 12.41 11.02
N GLU A 33 9.95 11.54 11.71
CA GLU A 33 10.16 10.08 11.68
C GLU A 33 9.86 9.50 10.30
N ALA A 34 8.80 9.98 9.65
CA ALA A 34 8.42 9.55 8.31
C ALA A 34 9.44 10.03 7.27
N GLN A 35 9.89 11.29 7.38
CA GLN A 35 10.94 11.86 6.52
C GLN A 35 12.28 11.11 6.68
N LEU A 36 12.65 10.78 7.92
CA LEU A 36 13.86 10.02 8.20
C LEU A 36 13.77 8.61 7.64
N PHE A 37 12.64 7.92 7.86
CA PHE A 37 12.41 6.59 7.29
C PHE A 37 12.54 6.65 5.76
N HIS A 38 11.80 7.53 5.09
CA HIS A 38 11.83 7.67 3.64
C HIS A 38 13.26 7.94 3.11
N LYS A 39 13.99 8.86 3.72
CA LYS A 39 15.39 9.15 3.37
C LYS A 39 16.28 7.92 3.45
N LEU A 40 16.13 7.12 4.50
CA LEU A 40 17.00 5.98 4.79
C LEU A 40 16.59 4.69 4.06
N THR A 41 15.33 4.56 3.65
CA THR A 41 14.81 3.37 2.95
C THR A 41 14.62 3.57 1.45
N SER A 42 14.80 4.79 0.96
CA SER A 42 14.76 5.13 -0.47
C SER A 42 15.61 4.16 -1.29
N SER A 43 14.97 3.52 -2.27
CA SER A 43 15.66 2.61 -3.18
C SER A 43 16.19 3.39 -4.39
N ARG A 44 17.37 3.03 -4.89
CA ARG A 44 17.91 3.60 -6.15
C ARG A 44 16.95 3.42 -7.35
N TYR A 45 16.07 2.43 -7.27
CA TYR A 45 15.09 2.12 -8.30
C TYR A 45 13.88 3.08 -8.30
N GLN A 46 13.67 3.89 -7.26
CA GLN A 46 12.65 4.95 -7.25
C GLN A 46 12.84 5.93 -8.42
N GLN A 47 14.08 6.24 -8.77
CA GLN A 47 14.38 7.11 -9.92
C GLN A 47 13.90 6.51 -11.25
N SER A 48 13.88 5.19 -11.35
CA SER A 48 13.51 4.46 -12.58
C SER A 48 12.05 3.98 -12.59
N HIS A 49 11.38 3.93 -11.43
CA HIS A 49 10.05 3.33 -11.27
C HIS A 49 9.03 4.26 -10.59
N GLY A 50 9.41 5.53 -10.35
CA GLY A 50 8.57 6.55 -9.74
C GLY A 50 8.72 6.66 -8.22
N PRO A 51 8.15 7.73 -7.62
CA PRO A 51 8.35 8.07 -6.21
C PRO A 51 7.76 7.07 -5.22
N TYR A 52 6.90 6.15 -5.69
CA TYR A 52 6.20 5.18 -4.86
C TYR A 52 6.87 3.80 -4.80
N TYR A 53 7.99 3.59 -5.51
CA TYR A 53 8.61 2.27 -5.59
C TYR A 53 9.48 1.95 -4.38
N GLU A 54 9.18 0.86 -3.67
CA GLU A 54 9.85 0.54 -2.41
C GLU A 54 10.93 -0.54 -2.55
N GLY A 55 10.90 -1.29 -3.66
CA GLY A 55 11.85 -2.36 -3.93
C GLY A 55 11.65 -3.56 -3.01
N GLN A 56 12.40 -4.64 -3.26
CA GLN A 56 12.31 -5.84 -2.43
C GLN A 56 13.03 -5.65 -1.09
N TRP A 57 12.58 -6.42 -0.10
CA TRP A 57 13.23 -6.59 1.20
C TRP A 57 13.16 -8.07 1.58
N TYR A 58 14.26 -8.61 2.08
CA TYR A 58 14.45 -10.06 2.27
C TYR A 58 14.77 -10.46 3.72
N GLY A 59 14.52 -9.57 4.67
CA GLY A 59 15.31 -9.49 5.91
C GLY A 59 14.63 -9.69 7.26
N PHE A 60 13.58 -10.50 7.49
CA PHE A 60 13.14 -10.73 8.89
C PHE A 60 12.25 -11.96 9.10
N LYS A 61 12.85 -13.08 9.58
CA LYS A 61 12.11 -14.34 9.81
C LYS A 61 11.27 -14.70 8.57
N GLN A 62 10.13 -15.38 8.74
CA GLN A 62 9.18 -15.69 7.66
C GLN A 62 8.17 -14.56 7.38
N ALA A 63 8.44 -13.34 7.86
CA ALA A 63 7.55 -12.20 7.70
C ALA A 63 7.97 -11.32 6.52
N THR A 64 7.02 -10.56 5.97
CA THR A 64 7.32 -9.53 4.96
C THR A 64 6.87 -8.17 5.46
N LEU A 65 7.81 -7.21 5.50
CA LEU A 65 7.55 -5.83 5.83
C LEU A 65 7.17 -5.10 4.54
N PHE A 66 5.94 -4.62 4.49
CA PHE A 66 5.48 -3.72 3.46
C PHE A 66 5.43 -2.31 4.00
N TYR A 67 5.79 -1.36 3.16
CA TYR A 67 5.68 0.06 3.46
C TYR A 67 5.26 0.85 2.23
N PHE A 68 4.76 2.06 2.43
CA PHE A 68 4.31 2.95 1.37
C PHE A 68 4.46 4.40 1.83
N THR A 69 5.27 5.19 1.13
CA THR A 69 5.29 6.65 1.29
C THR A 69 4.14 7.31 0.54
N ASP A 70 3.30 8.04 1.28
CA ASP A 70 2.20 8.82 0.74
C ASP A 70 2.65 10.21 0.24
N MET A 71 1.75 10.89 -0.50
CA MET A 71 2.00 12.22 -1.07
C MET A 71 2.09 13.35 -0.03
N GLU A 72 1.79 13.07 1.23
CA GLU A 72 1.96 14.01 2.34
C GLU A 72 3.21 13.68 3.18
N ASP A 73 4.16 12.92 2.61
CA ASP A 73 5.38 12.44 3.25
C ASP A 73 5.13 11.54 4.48
N GLY A 74 3.91 11.01 4.64
CA GLY A 74 3.62 9.97 5.63
C GLY A 74 4.10 8.61 5.15
N VAL A 75 4.39 7.72 6.09
CA VAL A 75 4.78 6.34 5.78
C VAL A 75 3.81 5.39 6.46
N SER A 76 3.10 4.61 5.64
CA SER A 76 2.32 3.46 6.09
C SER A 76 3.18 2.21 6.07
N LEU A 77 3.06 1.37 7.09
CA LEU A 77 3.92 0.21 7.40
C LEU A 77 3.04 -0.96 7.85
N VAL A 78 3.29 -2.17 7.39
CA VAL A 78 2.64 -3.38 7.92
C VAL A 78 3.60 -4.56 7.83
N LEU A 79 3.62 -5.38 8.88
CA LEU A 79 4.34 -6.65 8.89
C LEU A 79 3.34 -7.78 8.65
N ARG A 80 3.49 -8.52 7.56
CA ARG A 80 2.64 -9.67 7.22
C ARG A 80 3.30 -10.96 7.66
N ASP A 81 2.52 -11.83 8.30
CA ASP A 81 2.94 -13.19 8.58
C ASP A 81 2.72 -14.07 7.35
N LEU A 82 3.81 -14.55 6.76
CA LEU A 82 3.79 -15.47 5.61
C LEU A 82 4.48 -16.80 5.95
N ALA A 83 4.56 -17.14 7.25
CA ALA A 83 5.17 -18.36 7.76
C ALA A 83 4.62 -19.64 7.10
N ASN A 84 3.31 -19.65 6.86
CA ASN A 84 2.59 -20.78 6.28
C ASN A 84 2.38 -20.65 4.77
N GLY A 85 3.18 -19.82 4.10
CA GLY A 85 3.09 -19.57 2.66
C GLY A 85 2.41 -18.26 2.30
N ALA A 86 2.49 -17.90 1.01
CA ALA A 86 1.96 -16.64 0.48
C ALA A 86 0.62 -16.81 -0.25
N GLU A 87 0.07 -18.03 -0.29
CA GLU A 87 -1.12 -18.39 -1.08
C GLU A 87 -2.37 -17.66 -0.59
N ALA A 88 -2.63 -17.66 0.73
CA ALA A 88 -3.78 -16.97 1.31
C ALA A 88 -3.67 -15.44 1.13
N TYR A 89 -2.47 -14.89 1.30
CA TYR A 89 -2.16 -13.50 1.00
C TYR A 89 -2.45 -13.17 -0.47
N ALA A 90 -1.94 -13.97 -1.40
CA ALA A 90 -2.11 -13.79 -2.84
C ALA A 90 -3.58 -13.93 -3.26
N ALA A 91 -4.32 -14.88 -2.70
CA ALA A 91 -5.75 -15.06 -2.95
C ALA A 91 -6.59 -13.87 -2.47
N LYS A 92 -6.28 -13.33 -1.28
CA LYS A 92 -6.93 -12.12 -0.75
C LYS A 92 -6.62 -10.90 -1.62
N LEU A 93 -5.36 -10.77 -2.06
CA LEU A 93 -4.92 -9.70 -2.96
C LEU A 93 -5.67 -9.78 -4.29
N TYR A 94 -5.69 -10.95 -4.93
CA TYR A 94 -6.41 -11.18 -6.17
C TYR A 94 -7.91 -10.90 -6.03
N THR A 95 -8.54 -11.37 -4.95
CA THR A 95 -9.96 -11.11 -4.69
C THR A 95 -10.26 -9.63 -4.56
N PHE A 96 -9.39 -8.86 -3.91
CA PHE A 96 -9.52 -7.41 -3.85
C PHE A 96 -9.36 -6.76 -5.22
N THR A 97 -8.34 -7.14 -5.99
CA THR A 97 -8.10 -6.53 -7.31
C THR A 97 -9.20 -6.86 -8.31
N GLN A 98 -9.75 -8.07 -8.28
CA GLN A 98 -10.91 -8.42 -9.09
C GLN A 98 -12.15 -7.60 -8.74
N ARG A 99 -12.41 -7.31 -7.46
CA ARG A 99 -13.54 -6.46 -7.04
C ARG A 99 -13.41 -5.03 -7.54
N VAL A 100 -12.21 -4.47 -7.52
CA VAL A 100 -11.95 -3.14 -8.08
C VAL A 100 -12.09 -3.16 -9.61
N ARG A 101 -11.61 -4.20 -10.30
CA ARG A 101 -11.76 -4.37 -11.76
C ARG A 101 -13.21 -4.57 -12.22
N ALA A 102 -14.04 -5.18 -11.38
CA ALA A 102 -15.45 -5.44 -11.70
C ALA A 102 -16.26 -4.14 -11.87
N SER A 103 -15.79 -3.00 -11.33
CA SER A 103 -16.40 -1.70 -11.58
C SER A 103 -16.25 -1.30 -13.05
N LYS A 104 -17.39 -1.12 -13.73
CA LYS A 104 -17.46 -0.62 -15.12
C LYS A 104 -17.15 0.88 -15.23
N ASN A 105 -17.02 1.60 -14.12
CA ASN A 105 -16.68 3.02 -14.15
C ASN A 105 -15.25 3.23 -14.65
N PRO A 106 -15.01 4.21 -15.56
CA PRO A 106 -13.68 4.52 -16.04
C PRO A 106 -12.77 5.04 -14.92
N ILE A 107 -13.35 5.70 -13.93
CA ILE A 107 -12.68 6.11 -12.68
C ILE A 107 -13.10 5.13 -11.58
N LYS A 108 -12.12 4.40 -11.06
CA LYS A 108 -12.26 3.45 -9.94
C LYS A 108 -11.82 4.15 -8.65
N THR A 109 -12.56 3.91 -7.57
CA THR A 109 -12.23 4.39 -6.22
C THR A 109 -12.23 3.20 -5.29
N PHE A 110 -11.22 3.11 -4.42
CA PHE A 110 -11.10 2.06 -3.42
C PHE A 110 -10.30 2.54 -2.21
N VAL A 111 -10.27 1.76 -1.13
CA VAL A 111 -9.56 2.09 0.12
C VAL A 111 -8.53 1.00 0.46
N THR A 112 -7.33 1.41 0.82
CA THR A 112 -6.21 0.56 1.27
C THR A 112 -5.78 0.92 2.69
N GLY A 113 -4.97 0.07 3.35
CA GLY A 113 -4.37 0.35 4.65
C GLY A 113 -5.38 0.56 5.79
N TYR A 114 -6.59 0.06 5.63
CA TYR A 114 -7.71 0.27 6.55
C TYR A 114 -7.86 -0.89 7.53
N ALA A 115 -8.05 -0.60 8.82
CA ALA A 115 -8.44 -1.62 9.80
C ALA A 115 -9.86 -2.11 9.49
N LEU A 116 -9.98 -3.22 8.75
CA LEU A 116 -11.23 -3.69 8.17
C LEU A 116 -12.21 -4.20 9.24
N LYS A 117 -13.46 -3.71 9.19
CA LYS A 117 -14.65 -4.42 9.71
C LYS A 117 -15.38 -5.22 8.62
N GLY A 118 -14.91 -5.17 7.38
CA GLY A 118 -15.55 -5.75 6.21
C GLY A 118 -14.76 -5.45 4.94
N ASN A 119 -15.32 -5.75 3.78
CA ASN A 119 -14.60 -5.69 2.50
C ASN A 119 -14.92 -4.43 1.65
N THR A 120 -15.66 -3.46 2.21
CA THR A 120 -16.02 -2.19 1.57
C THR A 120 -15.94 -1.04 2.55
N ALA A 121 -15.73 0.17 2.03
CA ALA A 121 -15.84 1.43 2.78
C ALA A 121 -16.84 2.36 2.08
N THR A 122 -17.26 3.43 2.76
CA THR A 122 -18.11 4.48 2.18
C THR A 122 -17.25 5.71 1.91
N VAL A 123 -17.20 6.16 0.64
CA VAL A 123 -16.49 7.37 0.23
C VAL A 123 -17.49 8.26 -0.48
N ASN A 124 -17.71 9.48 0.02
CA ASN A 124 -18.68 10.45 -0.52
C ASN A 124 -20.07 9.81 -0.76
N GLY A 125 -20.57 9.04 0.21
CA GLY A 125 -21.88 8.36 0.14
C GLY A 125 -21.94 7.14 -0.79
N LYS A 126 -20.83 6.76 -1.46
CA LYS A 126 -20.77 5.57 -2.32
C LYS A 126 -19.98 4.46 -1.66
N ARG A 127 -20.50 3.23 -1.73
CA ARG A 127 -19.74 2.05 -1.31
C ARG A 127 -18.66 1.74 -2.34
N VAL A 128 -17.43 1.58 -1.85
CA VAL A 128 -16.24 1.26 -2.65
C VAL A 128 -15.53 0.04 -2.06
N PRO A 129 -14.79 -0.74 -2.87
CA PRO A 129 -13.95 -1.81 -2.36
C PRO A 129 -12.96 -1.28 -1.31
N ALA A 130 -12.75 -2.04 -0.24
CA ALA A 130 -11.76 -1.73 0.78
C ALA A 130 -10.91 -2.95 1.12
N THR A 131 -9.69 -2.68 1.57
CA THR A 131 -8.72 -3.68 2.02
C THR A 131 -7.82 -3.12 3.12
N ASP A 132 -7.30 -4.00 3.95
CA ASP A 132 -6.24 -3.75 4.92
C ASP A 132 -4.85 -3.80 4.27
N PHE A 133 -4.75 -4.22 3.01
CA PHE A 133 -3.52 -4.10 2.24
C PHE A 133 -3.14 -2.64 2.02
N LEU A 134 -1.88 -2.29 2.22
CA LEU A 134 -1.28 -1.03 1.81
C LEU A 134 -1.35 -0.88 0.29
N LEU A 135 -1.24 0.35 -0.21
CA LEU A 135 -1.20 0.59 -1.64
C LEU A 135 0.00 -0.08 -2.31
N SER A 136 1.15 -0.13 -1.63
CA SER A 136 2.36 -0.80 -2.13
C SER A 136 2.20 -2.32 -2.29
N GLU A 137 1.40 -2.96 -1.43
CA GLU A 137 1.02 -4.38 -1.55
C GLU A 137 0.14 -4.58 -2.78
N VAL A 138 -0.90 -3.76 -2.90
CA VAL A 138 -1.89 -3.83 -3.99
C VAL A 138 -1.25 -3.61 -5.37
N CYS A 139 -0.25 -2.73 -5.45
CA CYS A 139 0.38 -2.33 -6.70
C CYS A 139 1.68 -3.09 -7.02
N GLY A 140 2.14 -3.97 -6.13
CA GLY A 140 3.36 -4.76 -6.32
C GLY A 140 4.62 -3.90 -6.34
N PHE A 141 4.70 -2.90 -5.45
CA PHE A 141 5.87 -2.00 -5.34
C PHE A 141 7.06 -2.66 -4.65
N HIS A 142 6.80 -3.71 -3.87
CA HIS A 142 7.81 -4.55 -3.22
C HIS A 142 8.27 -5.73 -4.10
N GLY A 143 7.85 -5.76 -5.36
CA GLY A 143 8.10 -6.88 -6.28
C GLY A 143 7.04 -7.98 -6.18
N ASP A 144 7.22 -9.00 -7.01
CA ASP A 144 6.37 -10.19 -7.20
C ASP A 144 6.89 -11.43 -6.46
N HIS A 145 8.18 -11.44 -6.11
CA HIS A 145 8.77 -12.43 -5.20
C HIS A 145 8.56 -12.00 -3.74
N ILE A 146 7.58 -12.62 -3.09
CA ILE A 146 7.19 -12.32 -1.71
C ILE A 146 7.45 -13.57 -0.85
N SER A 147 7.76 -13.38 0.44
CA SER A 147 8.23 -14.39 1.42
C SER A 147 9.70 -14.80 1.30
N LEU A 148 10.24 -15.39 2.38
CA LEU A 148 11.61 -15.91 2.47
C LEU A 148 12.00 -16.90 1.36
N LYS A 149 11.01 -17.59 0.77
CA LYS A 149 11.26 -18.58 -0.31
C LYS A 149 11.08 -17.99 -1.71
N GLY A 150 10.84 -16.69 -1.83
CA GLY A 150 10.65 -16.03 -3.13
C GLY A 150 9.40 -16.49 -3.86
N GLY A 151 8.33 -16.83 -3.11
CA GLY A 151 7.04 -17.22 -3.66
C GLY A 151 6.54 -16.19 -4.67
N TYR A 152 6.35 -16.66 -5.90
CA TYR A 152 5.98 -15.81 -7.03
C TYR A 152 4.48 -15.51 -7.00
N ILE A 153 4.13 -14.22 -6.95
CA ILE A 153 2.76 -13.74 -7.13
C ILE A 153 2.59 -13.26 -8.57
N PRO A 154 1.65 -13.82 -9.35
CA PRO A 154 1.45 -13.41 -10.73
C PRO A 154 1.15 -11.92 -10.89
N TYR A 155 1.76 -11.27 -11.89
CA TYR A 155 1.58 -9.83 -12.13
C TYR A 155 0.12 -9.37 -12.22
N HIS A 156 -0.76 -10.20 -12.78
CA HIS A 156 -2.18 -9.89 -12.90
C HIS A 156 -2.93 -9.90 -11.56
N TYR A 157 -2.31 -10.30 -10.45
CA TYR A 157 -2.89 -10.16 -9.10
C TYR A 157 -2.78 -8.73 -8.60
N PHE A 158 -1.80 -7.98 -9.07
CA PHE A 158 -1.57 -6.60 -8.70
C PHE A 158 -2.32 -5.62 -9.58
N PHE A 159 -2.52 -4.41 -9.08
CA PHE A 159 -2.74 -3.23 -9.92
C PHE A 159 -1.40 -2.67 -10.40
N TYR A 160 -0.64 -3.45 -11.16
CA TYR A 160 0.70 -3.06 -11.62
C TYR A 160 0.71 -1.72 -12.36
N ALA A 161 -0.33 -1.48 -13.16
CA ALA A 161 -0.48 -0.25 -13.92
C ALA A 161 -0.61 1.01 -13.01
N ALA A 162 -0.94 0.86 -11.72
CA ALA A 162 -0.92 1.95 -10.74
C ALA A 162 0.42 2.70 -10.62
N LYS A 163 1.52 2.13 -11.13
CA LYS A 163 2.84 2.78 -11.23
C LYS A 163 2.85 4.02 -12.14
N THR A 164 1.90 4.16 -13.05
CA THR A 164 1.84 5.27 -14.04
C THR A 164 0.71 6.28 -13.78
N TYR A 165 -0.01 6.18 -12.65
CA TYR A 165 -1.28 6.89 -12.44
C TYR A 165 -1.26 7.87 -11.26
N GLY A 166 -2.17 8.84 -11.31
CA GLY A 166 -2.35 9.78 -10.22
C GLY A 166 -3.09 9.21 -9.02
N ALA A 167 -2.39 8.49 -8.16
CA ALA A 167 -2.92 8.12 -6.86
C ALA A 167 -3.00 9.39 -5.97
N ARG A 168 -4.20 9.90 -5.75
CA ARG A 168 -4.47 10.85 -4.67
C ARG A 168 -4.94 10.08 -3.46
N ILE A 169 -4.27 10.26 -2.34
CA ILE A 169 -4.61 9.68 -1.04
C ILE A 169 -5.57 10.65 -0.37
N LEU A 170 -6.85 10.30 -0.26
CA LEU A 170 -7.83 11.11 0.46
C LEU A 170 -8.01 10.54 1.87
N LYS A 171 -7.71 11.35 2.89
CA LYS A 171 -7.94 11.00 4.30
C LYS A 171 -9.44 10.82 4.58
N HIS A 172 -9.78 9.77 5.29
CA HIS A 172 -11.15 9.54 5.77
C HIS A 172 -11.54 10.55 6.87
N ARG A 173 -12.77 11.07 6.80
CA ARG A 173 -13.27 12.12 7.72
C ARG A 173 -13.70 11.57 9.10
N GLU A 174 -13.92 10.26 9.25
CA GLU A 174 -14.46 9.66 10.49
C GLU A 174 -13.40 8.96 11.38
N GLY A 175 -12.12 9.34 11.29
CA GLY A 175 -11.09 8.90 12.24
C GLY A 175 -10.56 7.47 12.11
N GLY A 176 -11.22 6.59 11.35
CA GLY A 176 -10.63 5.32 10.88
C GLY A 176 -9.63 5.56 9.75
N ARG A 177 -8.35 5.21 9.94
CA ARG A 177 -7.26 5.52 8.99
C ARG A 177 -7.20 4.46 7.89
N GLY A 178 -7.33 4.90 6.64
CA GLY A 178 -7.12 4.13 5.41
C GLY A 178 -6.94 5.08 4.23
N ASP A 179 -6.12 4.69 3.25
CA ASP A 179 -5.77 5.48 2.08
C ASP A 179 -6.85 5.30 0.99
N VAL A 180 -7.66 6.33 0.73
CA VAL A 180 -8.56 6.33 -0.42
C VAL A 180 -7.74 6.53 -1.69
N THR A 181 -7.83 5.63 -2.64
CA THR A 181 -7.14 5.68 -3.94
C THR A 181 -8.14 5.88 -5.06
N ILE A 182 -7.83 6.80 -5.98
CA ILE A 182 -8.58 7.04 -7.22
C ILE A 182 -7.69 6.64 -8.41
N TYR A 183 -8.28 5.92 -9.36
CA TYR A 183 -7.59 5.29 -10.47
C TYR A 183 -8.40 5.40 -11.75
N SER A 184 -7.76 5.59 -12.90
CA SER A 184 -8.40 5.41 -14.21
C SER A 184 -7.38 4.96 -15.24
N GLU A 185 -7.79 4.00 -16.09
CA GLU A 185 -6.98 3.51 -17.21
C GLU A 185 -7.04 4.45 -18.42
N SER A 186 -8.09 5.27 -18.51
CA SER A 186 -8.39 6.08 -19.69
C SER A 186 -8.40 7.58 -19.43
N GLN A 187 -8.26 8.01 -18.18
CA GLN A 187 -8.37 9.41 -17.78
C GLN A 187 -7.28 9.82 -16.79
N SER A 188 -6.76 11.04 -16.93
CA SER A 188 -5.91 11.63 -15.90
C SER A 188 -6.74 11.98 -14.68
N VAL A 189 -6.61 11.18 -13.62
CA VAL A 189 -7.31 11.37 -12.35
C VAL A 189 -6.78 12.57 -11.54
N TRP A 190 -5.65 13.16 -11.96
CA TRP A 190 -5.10 14.38 -11.36
C TRP A 190 -6.01 15.60 -11.50
N ALA A 191 -6.98 15.59 -12.44
CA ALA A 191 -7.95 16.65 -12.67
C ALA A 191 -9.24 16.52 -11.84
N VAL A 192 -9.41 15.44 -11.06
CA VAL A 192 -10.61 15.25 -10.24
C VAL A 192 -10.49 16.11 -8.98
N ASN A 193 -11.08 17.30 -9.05
CA ASN A 193 -11.10 18.26 -7.96
C ASN A 193 -11.97 17.72 -6.80
N PRO A 194 -11.46 17.58 -5.55
CA PRO A 194 -12.23 16.99 -4.44
C PRO A 194 -13.41 17.84 -3.95
N GLN A 195 -13.68 19.00 -4.53
CA GLN A 195 -14.73 19.90 -4.05
C GLN A 195 -15.48 20.56 -5.21
N LYS A 196 -16.64 20.00 -5.54
CA LYS A 196 -17.83 20.84 -5.63
C LYS A 196 -18.67 20.50 -4.41
N GLY A 197 -18.55 21.35 -3.39
CA GLY A 197 -19.51 21.36 -2.30
C GLY A 197 -20.91 21.43 -2.89
N THR A 198 -21.80 20.63 -2.34
CA THR A 198 -23.24 20.88 -2.39
C THR A 198 -23.48 22.38 -2.24
N ARG A 199 -24.02 22.99 -3.30
CA ARG A 199 -24.63 24.32 -3.19
C ARG A 199 -25.69 24.25 -2.09
N ALA A 200 -25.65 25.23 -1.18
CA ALA A 200 -26.84 25.65 -0.45
C ALA A 200 -27.87 26.20 -1.44
#